data_AF-A0A7W4EUE1-F1
#
_entry.id   AF-A0A7W4EUE1-F1
#
_cell.length_a   1.000
_cell.length_b   1.000
_cell.length_c   1.000
_cell.angle_alpha   90.00
_cell.angle_beta   90.00
_cell.angle_gamma   90.00
#
_symmetry.space_group_name_H-M   'P 1'
#
loop_
_entity.id
_entity.type
_entity.pdbx_description
1 polymer ?
#
loop_
_entity_poly.entity_id
_entity_poly.type
_entity_poly.pdbx_seq_one_letter_code
_entity_poly.pdbx_strand_id
1 'polypeptide(L)'
;VQRKVYHVMVETLQNMNKHSDSLAANGHVGTGLFIIGKKNDTYYVITSNKVAVEHRQNLEQAIQSVNNATPEELKEMYKKQIKEGSISKKGGAGLGLIDIARKTGEKLDYQFLQLDDKFLFFILKVEISARKFDKQ
;
A
#
# COMPACT_ATOMS: atom_id res chain seq x y z
N VAL A 1 5.25 -7.10 -17.25
CA VAL A 1 4.07 -7.06 -16.33
C VAL A 1 4.23 -7.95 -15.09
N GLN A 2 4.48 -9.25 -15.23
CA GLN A 2 4.55 -10.22 -14.11
C GLN A 2 5.45 -9.80 -12.94
N ARG A 3 6.67 -9.30 -13.21
CA ARG A 3 7.58 -8.79 -12.16
C ARG A 3 7.00 -7.65 -11.33
N LYS A 4 6.18 -6.78 -11.94
CA LYS A 4 5.51 -5.67 -11.26
C LYS A 4 4.38 -6.17 -10.37
N VAL A 5 3.56 -7.11 -10.88
CA VAL A 5 2.53 -7.77 -10.08
C VAL A 5 3.16 -8.43 -8.85
N TYR A 6 4.21 -9.23 -9.05
CA TYR A 6 4.96 -9.84 -7.94
C TYR A 6 5.45 -8.83 -6.92
N HIS A 7 6.05 -7.73 -7.39
CA HIS A 7 6.54 -6.69 -6.52
C HIS A 7 5.41 -6.03 -5.70
N VAL A 8 4.29 -5.67 -6.32
CA VAL A 8 3.14 -5.10 -5.62
C VAL A 8 2.58 -6.08 -4.60
N MET A 9 2.49 -7.37 -4.93
CA MET A 9 2.06 -8.40 -3.97
C MET A 9 2.98 -8.45 -2.75
N VAL A 10 4.30 -8.48 -2.95
CA VAL A 10 5.26 -8.53 -1.83
C VAL A 10 5.15 -7.28 -0.97
N GLU A 11 5.10 -6.09 -1.57
CA GLU A 11 5.05 -4.83 -0.81
C GLU A 11 3.74 -4.68 -0.02
N THR A 12 2.61 -5.03 -0.62
CA THR A 12 1.30 -4.98 0.05
C THR A 12 1.17 -6.01 1.17
N LEU A 13 1.71 -7.22 1.00
CA LEU A 13 1.80 -8.22 2.06
C LEU A 13 2.74 -7.81 3.20
N GLN A 14 3.86 -7.15 2.89
CA GLN A 14 4.75 -6.61 3.91
C GLN A 14 4.08 -5.47 4.68
N ASN A 15 3.35 -4.57 4.00
CA ASN A 15 2.58 -3.52 4.66
C ASN A 15 1.53 -4.11 5.61
N MET A 16 0.81 -5.14 5.17
CA MET A 16 -0.20 -5.83 5.98
C MET A 16 0.39 -6.45 7.25
N ASN A 17 1.57 -7.09 7.17
CA ASN A 17 2.23 -7.70 8.32
C ASN A 17 2.90 -6.69 9.26
N LYS A 18 3.50 -5.61 8.72
CA LYS A 18 4.22 -4.60 9.52
C LYS A 18 3.29 -3.68 10.31
N HIS A 19 2.07 -3.46 9.81
CA HIS A 19 1.12 -2.47 10.34
C HIS A 19 -0.19 -3.09 10.89
N SER A 20 -0.26 -4.40 11.08
CA SER A 20 -1.37 -5.01 11.82
C SER A 20 -1.16 -4.81 13.32
N ASP A 21 -1.81 -3.78 13.89
CA ASP A 21 -1.69 -3.36 15.30
C ASP A 21 -2.18 -4.40 16.35
N SER A 22 -2.38 -5.68 15.99
CA SER A 22 -2.98 -6.67 16.88
C SER A 22 -2.42 -8.10 16.78
N LEU A 23 -1.15 -8.28 16.46
CA LEU A 23 -0.55 -9.63 16.44
C LEU A 23 -0.17 -10.20 17.82
N ALA A 24 -0.27 -9.42 18.92
CA ALA A 24 0.40 -9.80 20.17
C ALA A 24 -0.47 -10.39 21.29
N ALA A 25 -1.81 -10.47 21.19
CA ALA A 25 -2.61 -10.84 22.37
C ALA A 25 -3.14 -12.28 22.39
N ASN A 26 -3.83 -12.78 21.36
CA ASN A 26 -4.71 -13.97 21.56
C ASN A 26 -4.79 -14.95 20.39
N GLY A 27 -3.69 -15.29 19.70
CA GLY A 27 -3.63 -16.47 18.81
C GLY A 27 -4.62 -16.52 17.63
N HIS A 28 -5.42 -15.49 17.42
CA HIS A 28 -6.30 -15.34 16.27
C HIS A 28 -5.54 -14.54 15.22
N VAL A 29 -5.19 -15.23 14.13
CA VAL A 29 -4.70 -14.65 12.88
C VAL A 29 -5.60 -13.47 12.54
N GLY A 30 -5.09 -12.25 12.70
CA GLY A 30 -5.84 -11.01 12.49
C GLY A 30 -6.07 -10.77 11.00
N THR A 31 -7.02 -11.49 10.43
CA THR A 31 -7.95 -11.17 9.32
C THR A 31 -7.52 -10.03 8.39
N GLY A 32 -6.35 -10.17 7.76
CA GLY A 32 -6.00 -9.39 6.60
C GLY A 32 -6.67 -9.98 5.37
N LEU A 33 -7.26 -9.14 4.52
CA LEU A 33 -7.75 -9.57 3.22
C LEU A 33 -6.63 -9.45 2.21
N PHE A 34 -6.42 -10.47 1.37
CA PHE A 34 -5.55 -10.38 0.21
C PHE A 34 -6.24 -11.02 -0.98
N ILE A 35 -6.56 -10.22 -1.99
CA ILE A 35 -7.20 -10.66 -3.22
C ILE A 35 -6.32 -10.26 -4.39
N ILE A 36 -6.06 -11.22 -5.27
CA ILE A 36 -5.54 -10.96 -6.60
C ILE A 36 -6.60 -11.33 -7.64
N GLY A 37 -6.84 -10.42 -8.56
CA GLY A 37 -7.75 -10.64 -9.67
C GLY A 37 -7.13 -10.17 -10.98
N LYS A 38 -7.61 -10.72 -12.09
CA LYS A 38 -7.33 -10.20 -13.43
C LYS A 38 -8.66 -9.99 -14.14
N LYS A 39 -8.88 -8.79 -14.66
CA LYS A 39 -9.99 -8.49 -15.56
C LYS A 39 -9.42 -7.83 -16.81
N ASN A 40 -9.72 -8.41 -17.97
CA ASN A 40 -9.10 -8.03 -19.24
C ASN A 40 -7.56 -8.03 -19.11
N ASP A 41 -6.92 -6.91 -19.44
CA ASP A 41 -5.47 -6.72 -19.37
C ASP A 41 -5.03 -5.98 -18.09
N THR A 42 -5.86 -5.94 -17.06
CA THR A 42 -5.52 -5.29 -15.78
C THR A 42 -5.52 -6.30 -14.65
N TYR A 43 -4.42 -6.31 -13.89
CA TYR A 43 -4.34 -7.02 -12.62
C TYR A 43 -4.76 -6.10 -11.48
N TYR A 44 -5.42 -6.67 -10.49
CA TYR A 44 -5.89 -6.00 -9.29
C TYR A 44 -5.28 -6.71 -8.09
N VAL A 45 -4.62 -5.95 -7.23
CA VAL A 45 -4.19 -6.42 -5.91
C VAL A 45 -4.96 -5.60 -4.89
N ILE A 46 -5.77 -6.27 -4.09
CA ILE A 46 -6.59 -5.65 -3.05
C ILE A 46 -6.14 -6.23 -1.72
N THR A 47 -5.76 -5.36 -0.79
CA THR A 47 -5.39 -5.74 0.56
C THR A 47 -6.25 -5.03 1.58
N SER A 48 -6.51 -5.69 2.70
CA SER A 48 -7.09 -5.02 3.87
C SER A 48 -6.36 -5.39 5.15
N ASN A 49 -6.18 -4.42 6.02
CA ASN A 49 -5.68 -4.62 7.38
C ASN A 49 -6.41 -3.72 8.38
N LYS A 50 -6.38 -4.14 9.65
CA LYS A 50 -6.89 -3.33 10.76
C LYS A 50 -5.90 -2.20 11.05
N VAL A 51 -6.41 -0.98 11.20
CA VAL A 51 -5.64 0.20 11.60
C VAL A 51 -6.35 0.94 12.73
N ALA A 52 -5.61 1.53 13.67
CA ALA A 52 -6.20 2.38 14.68
C ALA A 52 -6.79 3.67 14.07
N VAL A 53 -7.91 4.16 14.61
CA VAL A 53 -8.56 5.40 14.13
C VAL A 53 -7.61 6.60 14.14
N GLU A 54 -6.71 6.68 15.12
CA GLU A 54 -5.66 7.71 15.21
C GLU A 54 -4.66 7.72 14.05
N HIS A 55 -4.50 6.60 13.33
CA HIS A 55 -3.59 6.49 12.19
C HIS A 55 -4.26 6.87 10.85
N ARG A 56 -5.59 7.01 10.82
CA ARG A 56 -6.36 7.31 9.60
C ARG A 56 -5.82 8.54 8.88
N GLN A 57 -5.76 9.68 9.57
CA GLN A 57 -5.41 10.95 8.96
C GLN A 57 -3.99 10.94 8.38
N ASN A 58 -3.03 10.37 9.10
CA ASN A 58 -1.65 10.27 8.64
C ASN A 58 -1.52 9.39 7.39
N LEU A 59 -2.23 8.25 7.37
CA LEU A 59 -2.23 7.33 6.23
C LEU A 59 -2.92 7.94 5.01
N GLU A 60 -4.05 8.61 5.22
CA GLU A 60 -4.78 9.33 4.18
C GLU A 60 -3.92 10.44 3.55
N GLN A 61 -3.26 11.26 4.36
CA GLN A 61 -2.33 12.29 3.87
C GLN A 61 -1.16 11.69 3.08
N ALA A 62 -0.60 10.57 3.55
CA ALA A 62 0.48 9.88 2.84
C ALA A 62 0.03 9.39 1.46
N ILE A 63 -1.14 8.76 1.36
CA ILE A 63 -1.67 8.28 0.08
C ILE A 63 -2.01 9.44 -0.85
N GLN A 64 -2.63 10.51 -0.33
CA GLN A 64 -2.92 11.71 -1.12
C GLN A 64 -1.65 12.37 -1.67
N SER A 65 -0.58 12.47 -0.87
CA SER A 65 0.71 13.00 -1.34
C SER A 65 1.27 12.15 -2.47
N VAL A 66 1.20 10.82 -2.37
CA VAL A 66 1.67 9.89 -3.42
C VAL A 66 0.81 10.01 -4.69
N ASN A 67 -0.52 10.09 -4.56
CA ASN A 67 -1.44 10.16 -5.71
C ASN A 67 -1.40 11.49 -6.47
N ASN A 68 -0.94 12.56 -5.82
CA ASN A 68 -0.80 13.88 -6.42
C ASN A 68 0.59 14.15 -7.00
N ALA A 69 1.56 13.27 -6.73
CA ALA A 69 2.93 13.42 -7.23
C ALA A 69 3.05 12.99 -8.70
N THR A 70 3.84 13.74 -9.44
CA THR A 70 4.32 13.38 -10.78
C THR A 70 5.32 12.21 -10.73
N PRO A 71 5.58 11.52 -11.86
CA PRO A 71 6.58 10.45 -11.91
C PRO A 71 7.98 10.88 -11.42
N GLU A 72 8.37 12.11 -11.74
CA GLU A 72 9.63 12.72 -11.32
C GLU A 72 9.64 12.94 -9.80
N GLU A 73 8.57 13.50 -9.24
CA GLU A 73 8.42 13.71 -7.80
C GLU A 73 8.40 12.38 -7.04
N LEU A 74 7.70 11.35 -7.53
CA LEU A 74 7.71 10.00 -6.93
C LEU A 74 9.12 9.41 -6.88
N LYS A 75 9.95 9.67 -7.90
CA LYS A 75 11.35 9.23 -7.94
C LYS A 75 12.19 9.95 -6.88
N GLU A 76 11.99 11.25 -6.70
CA GLU A 76 12.68 12.03 -5.67
C GLU A 76 12.20 11.68 -4.26
N MET A 77 10.89 11.50 -4.04
CA MET A 77 10.32 11.01 -2.78
C MET A 77 10.91 9.65 -2.39
N TYR A 78 11.03 8.73 -3.35
CA TYR A 78 11.64 7.42 -3.12
C TYR A 78 13.11 7.52 -2.73
N LYS A 79 13.91 8.32 -3.45
CA LYS A 79 15.33 8.55 -3.12
C LYS A 79 15.48 9.20 -1.74
N LYS A 80 14.66 10.20 -1.44
CA LYS A 80 14.65 10.92 -0.17
C LYS A 80 14.38 9.95 0.97
N GLN A 81 13.33 9.13 0.87
CA GLN A 81 13.00 8.15 1.91
C GLN A 81 14.08 7.08 2.11
N ILE A 82 14.78 6.64 1.06
CA ILE A 82 15.92 5.74 1.22
C ILE A 82 17.09 6.42 1.93
N LYS A 83 17.40 7.67 1.57
CA LYS A 83 18.52 8.43 2.15
C LYS A 83 18.27 8.82 3.61
N GLU A 84 17.05 9.22 3.93
CA GLU A 84 16.67 9.66 5.27
C GLU A 84 16.51 8.51 6.27
N GLY A 85 16.58 7.26 5.79
CA GLY A 85 16.72 6.08 6.64
C GLY A 85 15.44 5.77 7.39
N SER A 86 14.70 4.78 6.91
CA SER A 86 13.58 4.15 7.60
C SER A 86 14.02 3.35 8.85
N ILE A 87 14.62 4.00 9.83
CA ILE A 87 14.71 3.49 11.21
C ILE A 87 14.08 4.54 12.13
N SER A 88 12.84 4.95 11.84
CA SER A 88 11.99 5.33 12.96
C SER A 88 11.73 4.05 13.76
N LYS A 89 11.74 4.12 15.09
CA LYS A 89 11.52 2.97 16.00
C LYS A 89 10.18 2.23 15.78
N LYS A 90 9.33 2.69 14.84
CA LYS A 90 8.04 2.09 14.46
C LYS A 90 7.95 1.66 12.97
N GLY A 91 9.05 1.65 12.22
CA GLY A 91 9.12 1.00 10.91
C GLY A 91 8.45 1.79 9.76
N GLY A 92 9.28 2.46 8.95
CA GLY A 92 9.13 2.62 7.49
C GLY A 92 7.78 2.93 6.83
N ALA A 93 6.80 3.54 7.52
CA ALA A 93 5.51 3.87 6.94
C ALA A 93 5.68 4.84 5.75
N GLY A 94 5.27 4.41 4.55
CA GLY A 94 5.20 5.24 3.34
C GLY A 94 6.13 4.82 2.19
N LEU A 95 7.24 4.13 2.45
CA LEU A 95 8.15 3.69 1.36
C LEU A 95 7.44 2.75 0.38
N GLY A 96 6.64 1.82 0.90
CA GLY A 96 5.90 0.87 0.07
C GLY A 96 4.84 1.52 -0.81
N LEU A 97 4.12 2.52 -0.29
CA LEU A 97 3.12 3.26 -1.07
C LEU A 97 3.79 4.00 -2.24
N ILE A 98 4.93 4.66 -1.98
CA ILE A 98 5.70 5.36 -3.01
C ILE A 98 6.24 4.36 -4.06
N ASP A 99 6.80 3.21 -3.64
CA ASP A 99 7.36 2.24 -4.59
C ASP A 99 6.27 1.60 -5.47
N ILE A 100 5.10 1.29 -4.88
CA ILE A 100 3.94 0.78 -5.63
C ILE A 100 3.49 1.80 -6.68
N ALA A 101 3.22 3.04 -6.30
CA ALA A 101 2.76 4.08 -7.23
C ALA A 101 3.79 4.33 -8.34
N ARG A 102 5.07 4.41 -7.98
CA ARG A 102 6.18 4.62 -8.94
C ARG A 102 6.31 3.47 -9.94
N LYS A 103 6.17 2.21 -9.52
CA LYS A 103 6.34 1.06 -10.43
C LYS A 103 5.12 0.76 -11.27
N THR A 104 3.93 1.00 -10.74
CA THR A 104 2.67 0.78 -11.46
C THR A 104 2.35 1.94 -12.40
N GLY A 105 2.69 3.17 -12.01
CA GLY A 105 2.25 4.38 -12.71
C GLY A 105 0.75 4.62 -12.57
N GLU A 106 0.12 3.99 -11.58
CA GLU A 106 -1.30 4.14 -11.27
C GLU A 106 -1.45 4.81 -9.90
N LYS A 107 -2.61 5.46 -9.70
CA LYS A 107 -3.00 5.98 -8.39
C LYS A 107 -3.40 4.82 -7.47
N LEU A 108 -3.15 5.02 -6.18
CA LEU A 108 -3.56 4.12 -5.11
C LEU A 108 -5.02 4.39 -4.74
N ASP A 109 -5.91 3.44 -5.03
CA ASP A 109 -7.29 3.48 -4.57
C ASP A 109 -7.37 2.97 -3.14
N TYR A 110 -8.08 3.66 -2.26
CA TYR A 110 -8.20 3.24 -0.87
C TYR A 110 -9.56 3.57 -0.25
N GLN A 111 -9.88 2.85 0.82
CA GLN A 111 -11.08 3.06 1.62
C GLN A 111 -10.82 2.73 3.08
N PHE A 112 -11.49 3.48 3.97
CA PHE A 112 -11.56 3.15 5.38
C PHE A 112 -13.01 2.74 5.73
N LEU A 113 -13.18 1.57 6.34
CA LEU A 113 -14.46 1.12 6.89
C LEU A 113 -14.36 1.07 8.40
N GLN A 114 -15.38 1.55 9.11
CA GLN A 114 -15.43 1.45 10.57
C GLN A 114 -15.54 -0.03 10.98
N LEU A 115 -14.66 -0.48 11.89
CA LEU A 115 -14.77 -1.80 12.51
C LEU A 115 -15.39 -1.68 13.91
N ASP A 116 -14.84 -0.80 14.74
CA ASP A 116 -15.32 -0.47 16.09
C ASP A 116 -14.84 0.93 16.49
N ASP A 117 -15.11 1.41 17.71
CA ASP A 117 -14.73 2.76 18.16
C ASP A 117 -13.22 3.06 18.09
N LYS A 118 -12.36 2.04 18.06
CA LYS A 118 -10.90 2.16 18.10
C LYS A 118 -10.24 1.82 16.78
N PHE A 119 -10.89 1.02 15.93
CA PHE A 119 -10.28 0.44 14.74
C PHE A 119 -11.10 0.63 13.46
N LEU A 120 -10.36 0.68 12.35
CA LEU A 120 -10.88 0.73 10.99
C LEU A 120 -10.30 -0.45 10.19
N PHE A 121 -11.05 -0.93 9.20
CA PHE A 121 -10.45 -1.64 8.08
C PHE A 121 -9.91 -0.61 7.08
N PHE A 122 -8.60 -0.62 6.89
CA PHE A 122 -7.98 0.03 5.74
C PHE A 122 -8.01 -0.95 4.57
N ILE A 123 -8.51 -0.51 3.42
CA ILE A 123 -8.51 -1.27 2.17
C ILE A 123 -7.68 -0.48 1.17
N LEU A 124 -6.72 -1.15 0.54
CA LEU A 124 -5.89 -0.61 -0.53
C LEU A 124 -6.10 -1.46 -1.79
N LYS A 125 -6.46 -0.81 -2.89
CA LYS A 125 -6.60 -1.41 -4.21
C LYS A 125 -5.55 -0.81 -5.14
N VAL A 126 -4.77 -1.69 -5.77
CA VAL A 126 -3.73 -1.34 -6.74
C VAL A 126 -4.06 -1.97 -8.07
N GLU A 127 -4.09 -1.14 -9.12
CA GLU A 127 -4.26 -1.59 -10.49
C GLU A 127 -2.91 -1.70 -11.20
N ILE A 128 -2.77 -2.70 -12.06
CA ILE A 128 -1.55 -2.94 -12.84
C ILE A 128 -1.99 -3.26 -14.27
N SER A 129 -1.98 -2.24 -15.14
CA SER A 129 -2.39 -2.36 -16.54
C SER A 129 -1.29 -2.97 -17.40
N ALA A 130 -1.52 -4.18 -17.94
CA ALA A 130 -0.59 -4.84 -18.85
C ALA A 130 -0.39 -4.04 -20.15
N ARG A 131 -1.45 -3.41 -20.69
CA ARG A 131 -1.40 -2.64 -21.97
C ARG A 131 -0.49 -1.43 -21.93
N LYS A 132 -0.35 -0.76 -20.78
CA LYS A 132 0.57 0.38 -20.64
C LYS A 132 2.04 -0.03 -20.79
N PHE A 133 2.34 -1.33 -20.69
CA PHE A 133 3.71 -1.85 -20.74
C PHE A 133 4.10 -2.48 -22.07
N ASP A 134 3.15 -2.70 -22.99
CA ASP A 134 3.44 -3.21 -24.34
C ASP A 134 3.72 -2.07 -25.36
N LYS A 135 3.61 -0.80 -24.93
CA LYS A 135 3.87 0.40 -25.75
C LYS A 135 5.20 1.11 -25.43
N GLN A 136 6.13 0.44 -24.73
CA GLN A 136 7.50 0.90 -24.51
C GLN A 136 8.46 -0.08 -25.17
#